data_AF-A0AAE0K6Z0-F1
#
_entry.id   AF-A0AAE0K6Z0-F1
#
_cell.length_a   1.000
_cell.length_b   1.000
_cell.length_c   1.000
_cell.angle_alpha   90.00
_cell.angle_beta   90.00
_cell.angle_gamma   90.00
#
_symmetry.space_group_name_H-M   'P 1'
#
loop_
_entity.id
_entity.type
_entity.pdbx_description
1 polymer ?
#
loop_
_entity_poly.entity_id
_entity_poly.type
_entity_poly.pdbx_seq_one_letter_code
_entity_poly.pdbx_strand_id
1 'polypeptide(L)'
;MKLPRGAAHCRDLVAECCDRALVAGSDSTASTMQSFFWHILAARPVYENIVREIEASTLRPGSPPQRRYPFCKEDLTKDVEFFNDAETAPWTVEGSGQKVFWKQCSIIEYNKDGEVVNRYEICDGEGKVERDTKLWFGNGKVKEE
;
A
#
# COMPACT_ATOMS: atom_id res chain seq x y z
N MET A 1 -13.41 -48.56 4.15
CA MET A 1 -12.16 -47.89 3.71
C MET A 1 -11.89 -46.70 4.62
N LYS A 2 -10.86 -46.75 5.47
CA LYS A 2 -10.42 -45.64 6.31
C LYS A 2 -9.17 -45.02 5.67
N LEU A 3 -9.27 -43.77 5.25
CA LEU A 3 -8.14 -42.94 4.77
C LEU A 3 -7.18 -42.62 5.93
N PRO A 4 -5.87 -42.48 5.68
CA PRO A 4 -4.86 -42.41 6.74
C PRO A 4 -4.78 -41.03 7.41
N ARG A 5 -4.60 -41.03 8.74
CA ARG A 5 -4.46 -39.87 9.64
C ARG A 5 -3.08 -39.19 9.56
N GLY A 6 -2.55 -38.97 8.36
CA GLY A 6 -1.24 -38.31 8.17
C GLY A 6 -1.34 -36.78 8.04
N ALA A 7 -2.47 -36.27 7.56
CA ALA A 7 -2.63 -34.86 7.17
C ALA A 7 -3.12 -33.92 8.29
N ALA A 8 -3.57 -34.45 9.42
CA ALA A 8 -4.00 -33.64 10.58
C ALA A 8 -2.79 -33.14 11.39
N HIS A 9 -1.81 -34.03 11.64
CA HIS A 9 -0.61 -33.73 12.43
C HIS A 9 0.27 -32.62 11.82
N CYS A 10 0.27 -32.47 10.49
CA CYS A 10 1.06 -31.44 9.81
C CYS A 10 0.43 -30.04 9.88
N ARG A 11 -0.90 -29.93 10.00
CA ARG A 11 -1.59 -28.62 10.12
C ARG A 11 -1.47 -28.05 11.52
N ASP A 12 -1.58 -28.91 12.53
CA ASP A 12 -1.44 -28.51 13.93
C ASP A 12 -0.02 -27.98 14.23
N LEU A 13 1.01 -28.58 13.62
CA LEU A 13 2.40 -28.15 13.74
C LEU A 13 2.66 -26.77 13.11
N VAL A 14 1.98 -26.44 12.02
CA VAL A 14 2.14 -25.14 11.31
C VAL A 14 1.49 -24.00 12.08
N ALA A 15 0.32 -24.25 12.71
CA ALA A 15 -0.33 -23.26 13.57
C ALA A 15 0.54 -22.90 14.78
N GLU A 16 1.14 -23.91 15.44
CA GLU A 16 2.02 -23.70 16.59
C GLU A 16 3.31 -22.94 16.21
N CYS A 17 3.87 -23.20 15.03
CA CYS A 17 5.00 -22.44 14.49
C CYS A 17 4.66 -20.96 14.21
N CYS A 18 3.50 -20.69 13.62
CA CYS A 18 3.06 -19.32 13.34
C CYS A 18 2.79 -18.52 14.61
N ASP A 19 2.08 -19.09 15.58
CA ASP A 19 1.80 -18.40 16.86
C ASP A 19 3.10 -18.14 17.64
N ARG A 20 4.01 -19.12 17.70
CA ARG A 20 5.29 -18.94 18.38
C ARG A 20 6.20 -17.95 17.66
N ALA A 21 6.22 -17.93 16.33
CA ALA A 21 7.00 -16.95 15.56
C ALA A 21 6.43 -15.53 15.67
N LEU A 22 5.10 -15.39 15.68
CA LEU A 22 4.42 -14.12 15.88
C LEU A 22 4.71 -13.55 17.27
N VAL A 23 4.55 -14.36 18.32
CA VAL A 23 4.75 -13.94 19.72
C VAL A 23 6.23 -13.71 20.03
N ALA A 24 7.13 -14.61 19.60
CA ALA A 24 8.56 -14.40 19.79
C ALA A 24 9.06 -13.18 19.02
N GLY A 25 8.53 -12.95 17.82
CA GLY A 25 8.83 -11.78 16.99
C GLY A 25 8.28 -10.49 17.59
N SER A 26 7.03 -10.48 18.05
CA SER A 26 6.37 -9.30 18.61
C SER A 26 7.00 -8.88 19.92
N ASP A 27 7.18 -9.80 20.87
CA ASP A 27 7.58 -9.44 22.24
C ASP A 27 9.07 -9.08 22.30
N SER A 28 9.94 -9.79 21.58
CA SER A 28 11.38 -9.48 21.59
C SER A 28 11.72 -8.22 20.78
N THR A 29 11.04 -7.98 19.66
CA THR A 29 11.28 -6.76 18.85
C THR A 29 10.66 -5.54 19.51
N ALA A 30 9.43 -5.65 20.05
CA ALA A 30 8.78 -4.52 20.72
C ALA A 30 9.52 -4.11 21.99
N SER A 31 9.96 -5.05 22.82
CA SER A 31 10.75 -4.74 24.03
C SER A 31 12.11 -4.13 23.70
N THR A 32 12.78 -4.61 22.64
CA THR A 32 14.04 -4.03 22.15
C THR A 32 13.82 -2.60 21.64
N MET A 33 12.75 -2.37 20.87
CA MET A 33 12.41 -1.01 20.39
C MET A 33 12.04 -0.07 21.54
N GLN A 34 11.27 -0.53 22.53
CA GLN A 34 10.94 0.27 23.70
C GLN A 34 12.20 0.66 24.50
N SER A 35 13.10 -0.29 24.74
CA SER A 35 14.38 -0.03 25.42
C SER A 35 15.25 0.96 24.64
N PHE A 36 15.33 0.80 23.32
CA PHE A 36 16.03 1.72 22.43
C PHE A 36 15.51 3.16 22.52
N PHE A 37 14.18 3.36 22.52
CA PHE A 37 13.61 4.70 22.67
C PHE A 37 13.95 5.34 24.02
N TRP A 38 13.92 4.58 25.11
CA TRP A 38 14.35 5.10 26.42
C TRP A 38 15.80 5.56 26.40
N HIS A 39 16.71 4.79 25.80
CA HIS A 39 18.12 5.14 25.72
C HIS A 39 18.39 6.36 24.85
N ILE A 40 17.70 6.50 23.72
CA ILE A 40 17.83 7.66 22.84
C ILE A 40 17.27 8.92 23.49
N LEU A 41 16.09 8.84 24.12
CA LEU A 41 15.48 10.00 24.77
C LEU A 41 16.26 10.45 26.01
N ALA A 42 16.93 9.52 26.71
CA ALA A 42 17.82 9.87 27.82
C ALA A 42 19.11 10.56 27.35
N ALA A 43 19.57 10.32 26.12
CA ALA A 43 20.80 10.86 25.56
C ALA A 43 20.51 11.87 24.44
N ARG A 44 20.21 13.12 24.83
CA ARG A 44 19.96 14.24 23.90
C ARG A 44 20.94 14.38 22.72
N PRO A 45 22.29 14.28 22.88
CA PRO A 45 23.20 14.40 21.73
C PRO A 45 23.06 13.25 20.74
N VAL A 46 22.63 12.06 21.17
CA VAL A 46 22.39 10.91 20.30
C VAL A 46 21.11 11.13 19.50
N TYR A 47 20.04 11.59 20.15
CA TYR A 47 18.79 11.95 19.49
C TYR A 47 19.00 13.00 18.39
N GLU A 48 19.70 14.09 18.70
CA GLU A 48 19.95 15.18 17.75
C GLU A 48 20.77 14.70 16.53
N ASN A 49 21.75 13.81 16.73
CA ASN A 49 22.52 13.22 15.62
C ASN A 49 21.66 12.32 14.73
N ILE A 50 20.80 11.48 15.33
CA ILE A 50 19.91 10.57 14.59
C ILE A 50 18.89 11.38 13.77
N VAL A 51 18.26 12.40 14.36
CA VAL A 51 17.31 13.27 13.65
C VAL A 51 17.99 13.96 12.47
N ARG A 52 19.19 14.49 12.67
CA ARG A 52 19.98 15.12 11.59
C ARG A 52 20.27 14.15 10.44
N GLU A 53 20.60 12.89 10.73
CA GLU A 53 20.86 11.88 9.70
C GLU A 53 19.58 11.46 8.94
N ILE A 54 18.45 11.37 9.65
CA ILE A 54 17.14 11.11 9.05
C ILE A 54 16.79 12.26 8.09
N GLU A 55 16.88 13.51 8.56
CA GLU A 55 16.59 14.71 7.77
C GLU A 55 17.55 14.85 6.57
N ALA A 56 18.84 14.57 6.75
CA ALA A 56 19.81 14.57 5.65
C ALA A 56 19.48 13.52 4.57
N SER A 57 18.78 12.43 4.94
CA SER A 57 18.36 11.38 4.03
C SER A 57 17.02 11.70 3.35
N THR A 58 16.11 12.41 4.01
CA THR A 58 14.82 12.84 3.43
C THR A 58 14.90 14.13 2.62
N LEU A 59 15.90 14.99 2.86
CA LEU A 59 16.10 16.24 2.12
C LEU A 59 16.85 16.06 0.79
N ARG A 60 17.16 14.83 0.36
CA ARG A 60 17.58 14.61 -1.03
C ARG A 60 16.42 15.04 -1.95
N PRO A 61 16.61 16.04 -2.83
CA PRO A 61 15.58 16.39 -3.81
C PRO A 61 15.49 15.26 -4.83
N GLY A 62 14.57 14.33 -4.60
CA GLY A 62 14.45 13.10 -5.37
C GLY A 62 13.86 11.96 -4.56
N SER A 63 12.58 12.17 -4.20
CA SER A 63 11.57 11.21 -3.71
C SER A 63 11.90 10.28 -2.52
N PRO A 64 10.98 10.13 -1.55
CA PRO A 64 11.03 9.02 -0.62
C PRO A 64 11.01 7.70 -1.40
N PRO A 65 11.64 6.61 -0.90
CA PRO A 65 11.47 5.29 -1.48
C PRO A 65 9.99 4.95 -1.37
N GLN A 66 9.28 5.15 -2.47
CA GLN A 66 7.93 4.66 -2.62
C GLN A 66 8.02 3.16 -2.39
N ARG A 67 7.37 2.70 -1.32
CA ARG A 67 6.85 1.34 -1.30
C ARG A 67 6.26 1.12 -2.68
N ARG A 68 6.72 0.07 -3.39
CA ARG A 68 6.17 -0.34 -4.70
C ARG A 68 4.70 -0.68 -4.50
N TYR A 69 3.86 0.34 -4.42
CA TYR A 69 2.44 0.25 -4.63
C TYR A 69 2.28 0.36 -6.15
N PRO A 70 1.68 -0.64 -6.81
CA PRO A 70 1.53 -0.66 -8.26
C PRO A 70 0.65 0.47 -8.82
N PHE A 71 0.15 1.34 -7.94
CA PHE A 71 -0.52 2.59 -8.27
C PHE A 71 -0.08 3.73 -7.35
N CYS A 72 0.54 4.77 -7.91
CA CYS A 72 0.88 6.00 -7.18
C CYS A 72 -0.24 7.01 -7.37
N LYS A 73 -1.12 7.10 -6.38
CA LYS A 73 -2.12 8.16 -6.30
C LYS A 73 -1.42 9.50 -6.05
N GLU A 74 -1.58 10.43 -6.98
CA GLU A 74 -1.21 11.83 -6.84
C GLU A 74 -2.47 12.67 -6.50
N ASP A 75 -2.26 13.83 -5.87
CA ASP A 75 -3.33 14.78 -5.63
C ASP A 75 -3.84 15.35 -6.95
N LEU A 76 -5.16 15.48 -7.07
CA LEU A 76 -5.81 15.93 -8.30
C LEU A 76 -5.38 17.36 -8.64
N THR A 77 -4.67 17.53 -9.75
CA THR A 77 -4.21 18.85 -10.23
C THR A 77 -5.24 19.55 -11.11
N LYS A 78 -6.27 18.82 -11.57
CA LYS A 78 -7.29 19.29 -12.52
C LYS A 78 -8.56 19.75 -11.84
N ASP A 79 -9.13 20.83 -12.38
CA ASP A 79 -10.36 21.45 -11.87
C ASP A 79 -11.63 20.69 -12.29
N VAL A 80 -12.75 21.05 -11.65
CA VAL A 80 -14.07 20.43 -11.88
C VAL A 80 -14.51 20.50 -13.35
N GLU A 81 -14.13 21.55 -14.07
CA GLU A 81 -14.45 21.74 -15.48
C GLU A 81 -13.83 20.66 -16.39
N PHE A 82 -12.69 20.10 -15.99
CA PHE A 82 -12.01 19.01 -16.71
C PHE A 82 -12.84 17.72 -16.73
N PHE A 83 -13.78 17.58 -15.79
CA PHE A 83 -14.67 16.43 -15.66
C PHE A 83 -16.06 16.67 -16.26
N ASN A 84 -16.25 17.72 -17.06
CA ASN A 84 -17.55 17.98 -17.72
C ASN A 84 -17.85 16.96 -18.81
N ASP A 85 -16.82 16.47 -19.48
CA ASP A 85 -16.82 15.43 -20.51
C ASP A 85 -16.33 14.06 -19.99
N ALA A 86 -16.17 13.91 -18.67
CA ALA A 86 -15.66 12.68 -18.07
C ALA A 86 -16.72 11.57 -18.08
N GLU A 87 -16.24 10.34 -18.22
CA GLU A 87 -17.05 9.14 -18.12
C GLU A 87 -17.57 8.95 -16.70
N THR A 88 -18.78 8.43 -16.59
CA THR A 88 -19.42 8.18 -15.28
C THR A 88 -19.26 6.71 -14.91
N ALA A 89 -18.91 6.44 -13.66
CA ALA A 89 -18.78 5.09 -13.15
C ALA A 89 -20.12 4.30 -13.25
N PRO A 90 -20.09 2.96 -13.37
CA PRO A 90 -18.92 2.09 -13.29
C PRO A 90 -18.05 2.12 -14.54
N TRP A 91 -16.75 2.35 -14.37
CA TRP A 91 -15.77 2.41 -15.45
C TRP A 91 -14.57 1.52 -15.14
N THR A 92 -14.00 0.88 -16.15
CA THR A 92 -12.84 -0.01 -15.99
C THR A 92 -11.74 0.42 -16.93
N VAL A 93 -10.55 0.66 -16.38
CA VAL A 93 -9.38 1.06 -17.14
C VAL A 93 -8.39 -0.09 -17.19
N GLU A 94 -7.98 -0.45 -18.40
CA GLU A 94 -6.88 -1.40 -18.63
C GLU A 94 -5.58 -0.62 -18.84
N GLY A 95 -4.60 -0.90 -18.01
CA GLY A 95 -3.31 -0.23 -18.01
C GLY A 95 -2.55 -0.46 -19.31
N SER A 96 -2.35 0.63 -20.04
CA SER A 96 -1.54 0.72 -21.26
C SER A 96 -0.36 1.69 -21.09
N GLY A 97 -0.29 2.37 -19.94
CA GLY A 97 0.64 3.47 -19.64
C GLY A 97 -0.02 4.85 -19.65
N GLN A 98 -1.35 4.93 -19.77
CA GLN A 98 -2.13 6.17 -19.79
C GLN A 98 -2.27 6.80 -18.40
N LYS A 99 -2.56 8.09 -18.36
CA LYS A 99 -2.86 8.80 -17.10
C LYS A 99 -4.37 8.82 -16.89
N VAL A 100 -4.81 8.52 -15.67
CA VAL A 100 -6.22 8.50 -15.30
C VAL A 100 -6.45 9.51 -14.20
N PHE A 101 -7.52 10.27 -14.36
CA PHE A 101 -8.01 11.26 -13.40
C PHE A 101 -9.37 10.78 -12.90
N TRP A 102 -9.60 10.83 -11.60
CA TRP A 102 -10.87 10.41 -11.02
C TRP A 102 -11.32 11.33 -9.88
N LYS A 103 -12.64 11.41 -9.73
CA LYS A 103 -13.28 12.23 -8.71
C LYS A 103 -14.46 11.52 -8.08
N GLN A 104 -14.45 11.43 -6.75
CA GLN A 104 -15.42 10.75 -5.91
C GLN A 104 -15.61 9.29 -6.30
N CYS A 105 -14.50 8.62 -6.62
CA CYS A 105 -14.48 7.23 -7.07
C CYS A 105 -13.95 6.30 -6.00
N SER A 106 -14.60 5.14 -5.83
CA SER A 106 -13.98 3.98 -5.18
C SER A 106 -13.16 3.21 -6.21
N ILE A 107 -11.95 2.79 -5.88
CA ILE A 107 -11.04 2.13 -6.83
C ILE A 107 -10.74 0.72 -6.35
N ILE A 108 -10.82 -0.25 -7.25
CA ILE A 108 -10.32 -1.61 -7.02
C ILE A 108 -9.23 -1.89 -8.04
N GLU A 109 -8.05 -2.21 -7.55
CA GLU A 109 -6.89 -2.57 -8.35
C GLU A 109 -6.81 -4.08 -8.50
N TYR A 110 -6.71 -4.55 -9.73
CA TYR A 110 -6.56 -5.95 -10.10
C TYR A 110 -5.20 -6.19 -10.75
N ASN A 111 -4.58 -7.33 -10.42
CA ASN A 111 -3.38 -7.82 -11.10
C ASN A 111 -3.74 -8.50 -12.43
N LYS A 112 -2.70 -8.95 -13.15
CA LYS A 112 -2.80 -9.79 -14.37
C LYS A 112 -3.68 -11.01 -14.20
N ASP A 113 -3.66 -11.61 -13.01
CA ASP A 113 -4.36 -12.85 -12.69
C ASP A 113 -5.83 -12.60 -12.31
N GLY A 114 -6.26 -11.33 -12.29
CA GLY A 114 -7.62 -10.92 -11.91
C GLY A 114 -7.88 -10.92 -10.40
N GLU A 115 -6.83 -11.03 -9.59
CA GLU A 115 -6.89 -10.92 -8.14
C GLU A 115 -6.88 -9.46 -7.71
N VAL A 116 -7.62 -9.15 -6.65
CA VAL A 116 -7.66 -7.81 -6.07
C VAL A 116 -6.37 -7.55 -5.30
N VAL A 117 -5.58 -6.59 -5.77
CA VAL A 117 -4.34 -6.14 -5.14
C VAL A 117 -4.64 -5.11 -4.06
N ASN A 118 -5.48 -4.12 -4.37
CA ASN A 118 -5.85 -3.04 -3.45
C ASN A 118 -7.30 -2.60 -3.63
N ARG A 119 -7.83 -1.99 -2.57
CA ARG A 119 -9.11 -1.28 -2.57
C ARG A 119 -8.89 0.10 -1.97
N TYR A 120 -9.30 1.11 -2.71
CA TYR A 120 -9.29 2.49 -2.26
C TYR A 120 -10.73 2.91 -2.03
N GLU A 121 -10.99 3.48 -0.85
CA GLU A 121 -12.26 4.11 -0.54
C GLU A 121 -12.50 5.35 -1.43
N ILE A 122 -13.70 5.93 -1.32
CA ILE A 122 -14.11 7.08 -2.14
C ILE A 122 -13.06 8.19 -2.02
N CYS A 123 -12.41 8.49 -3.13
CA CYS A 123 -11.37 9.51 -3.15
C CYS A 123 -11.23 10.19 -4.51
N ASP A 124 -10.52 11.32 -4.50
CA ASP A 124 -10.15 12.10 -5.68
C ASP A 124 -8.66 11.92 -5.90
N GLY A 125 -8.21 11.89 -7.15
CA GLY A 125 -6.79 11.80 -7.46
C GLY A 125 -6.50 11.63 -8.95
N GLU A 126 -5.22 11.59 -9.25
CA GLU A 126 -4.71 11.26 -10.57
C GLU A 126 -3.57 10.25 -10.45
N GLY A 127 -3.34 9.46 -11.50
CA GLY A 127 -2.38 8.37 -11.41
C GLY A 127 -2.14 7.75 -12.78
N LYS A 128 -0.89 7.36 -13.01
CA LYS A 128 -0.52 6.63 -14.22
C LYS A 128 -0.80 5.14 -14.03
N VAL A 129 -1.52 4.55 -14.97
CA VAL A 129 -1.84 3.13 -14.94
C VAL A 129 -0.85 2.40 -15.84
N GLU A 130 0.12 1.76 -15.21
CA GLU A 130 1.15 0.98 -15.91
C GLU A 130 0.56 -0.24 -16.61
N ARG A 131 1.31 -0.77 -17.58
CA ARG A 131 0.91 -1.97 -18.30
C ARG A 131 0.65 -3.11 -17.34
N ASP A 132 -0.41 -3.85 -17.64
CA ASP A 132 -0.83 -5.02 -16.89
C ASP A 132 -1.50 -4.78 -15.53
N THR A 133 -1.87 -3.54 -15.24
CA THR A 133 -2.73 -3.19 -14.10
C THR A 133 -4.15 -2.95 -14.60
N LYS A 134 -5.16 -3.48 -13.91
CA LYS A 134 -6.56 -3.22 -14.24
C LYS A 134 -7.21 -2.49 -13.09
N LEU A 135 -7.80 -1.32 -13.35
CA LEU A 135 -8.48 -0.52 -12.34
C LEU A 135 -9.97 -0.52 -12.60
N TRP A 136 -10.75 -0.79 -11.56
CA TRP A 136 -12.20 -0.65 -11.58
C TRP A 136 -12.61 0.53 -10.71
N PHE A 137 -13.42 1.42 -11.27
CA PHE A 137 -13.93 2.61 -10.61
C PHE A 137 -15.42 2.43 -10.32
N GLY A 138 -15.78 2.46 -9.04
CA GLY A 138 -17.09 2.02 -8.56
C GLY A 138 -18.13 3.10 -8.29
N ASN A 139 -17.78 4.39 -8.47
CA ASN A 139 -18.65 5.56 -8.33
C ASN A 139 -17.94 6.78 -8.96
N GLY A 140 -18.61 7.92 -9.12
CA GLY A 140 -17.96 9.18 -9.48
C GLY A 140 -17.68 9.36 -10.98
N LYS A 141 -16.68 10.17 -11.30
CA LYS A 141 -16.26 10.53 -12.67
C LYS A 141 -14.82 10.14 -12.94
N VAL A 142 -14.56 9.59 -14.13
CA VAL A 142 -13.25 9.11 -14.55
C VAL A 142 -12.91 9.67 -15.93
N LYS A 143 -11.66 10.05 -16.14
CA LYS A 143 -11.16 10.54 -17.43
C LYS A 143 -9.77 9.99 -17.69
N GLU A 144 -9.55 9.49 -18.90
CA GLU A 144 -8.27 8.92 -19.38
C GLU A 144 -7.59 9.88 -20.35
N GLU A 145 -6.26 9.93 -20.33
CA GLU A 145 -5.39 10.69 -21.25
C GLU A 145 -4.21 9.85 -21.74
#